data_AF-A0A0A7GFB2-F1
#
_entry.id   AF-A0A0A7GFB2-F1
#
_cell.length_a   1.000
_cell.length_b   1.000
_cell.length_c   1.000
_cell.angle_alpha   90.00
_cell.angle_beta   90.00
_cell.angle_gamma   90.00
#
_symmetry.space_group_name_H-M   'P 1'
#
loop_
_entity.id
_entity.type
_entity.pdbx_description
1 polymer ?
#
loop_
_entity_poly.entity_id
_entity_poly.type
_entity_poly.pdbx_seq_one_letter_code
_entity_poly.pdbx_strand_id
1 'polypeptide(L)'
;MGFFGTRAGTFSDVSLVLEFLVTFAFLLGYYFARKKDISSHYRTMVSAFALDTSFMVSYMVKSLVEGRTEFVGPAVIKTYIYLPTVIFHSIISIVVLVMAGYMVYHGFRNTEKTNGRRMLRGVQKHHRLGRLTIITWLLSFASGLAIYYLLYVAEF
;
A
#
# COMPACT_ATOMS: atom_id res chain seq x y z
N MET A 1 -20.35 11.62 7.70
CA MET A 1 -19.31 11.10 8.61
C MET A 1 -19.10 9.63 8.31
N GLY A 2 -17.87 9.14 8.46
CA GLY A 2 -17.50 7.75 8.27
C GLY A 2 -17.94 6.84 9.42
N PHE A 3 -17.48 5.59 9.41
CA PHE A 3 -17.83 4.56 10.39
C PHE A 3 -16.81 4.43 11.54
N PHE A 4 -15.66 5.11 11.48
CA PHE A 4 -14.71 5.16 12.60
C PHE A 4 -14.99 6.27 13.61
N GLY A 5 -16.05 7.05 13.44
CA GLY A 5 -16.38 8.17 14.34
C GLY A 5 -15.37 9.33 14.28
N THR A 6 -14.49 9.35 13.28
CA THR A 6 -13.55 10.44 13.00
C THR A 6 -14.19 11.48 12.09
N ARG A 7 -13.46 12.55 11.78
CA ARG A 7 -13.89 13.54 10.77
C ARG A 7 -13.83 13.01 9.33
N ALA A 8 -13.37 11.78 9.12
CA ALA A 8 -13.26 11.18 7.80
C ALA A 8 -14.65 10.87 7.19
N GLY A 9 -14.72 10.91 5.85
CA GLY A 9 -15.84 10.36 5.09
C GLY A 9 -15.74 8.85 4.94
N THR A 10 -16.84 8.20 4.55
CA THR A 10 -16.90 6.74 4.36
C THR A 10 -15.85 6.22 3.38
N PHE A 11 -15.55 6.95 2.30
CA PHE A 11 -14.53 6.53 1.34
C PHE A 11 -13.13 6.54 1.95
N SER A 12 -12.80 7.53 2.78
CA SER A 12 -11.51 7.58 3.48
C SER A 12 -11.35 6.40 4.46
N ASP A 13 -12.42 6.04 5.18
CA ASP A 13 -12.42 4.89 6.10
C ASP A 13 -12.28 3.56 5.35
N VAL A 14 -13.02 3.38 4.25
CA VAL A 14 -12.89 2.20 3.38
C VAL A 14 -11.47 2.08 2.83
N SER A 15 -10.92 3.18 2.31
CA SER A 15 -9.55 3.22 1.80
C SER A 15 -8.53 2.88 2.87
N LEU A 16 -8.70 3.36 4.11
CA LEU A 16 -7.85 2.99 5.23
C LEU A 16 -7.92 1.48 5.52
N VAL A 17 -9.12 0.90 5.60
CA VAL A 17 -9.30 -0.55 5.81
C VAL A 17 -8.63 -1.37 4.71
N LEU A 18 -8.81 -0.96 3.45
CA LEU A 18 -8.16 -1.62 2.31
C LEU A 18 -6.63 -1.60 2.45
N GLU A 19 -6.04 -0.46 2.80
CA GLU A 19 -4.58 -0.35 3.01
C GLU A 19 -4.06 -1.26 4.13
N PHE A 20 -4.83 -1.40 5.23
CA PHE A 20 -4.51 -2.37 6.27
C PHE A 20 -4.55 -3.80 5.76
N LEU A 21 -5.57 -4.17 4.99
CA LEU A 21 -5.70 -5.51 4.40
C LEU A 21 -4.59 -5.80 3.39
N VAL A 22 -4.25 -4.82 2.54
CA VAL A 22 -3.16 -4.93 1.57
C VAL A 22 -1.82 -5.10 2.30
N THR A 23 -1.55 -4.28 3.31
CA THR A 23 -0.33 -4.38 4.13
C THR A 23 -0.23 -5.74 4.82
N PHE A 24 -1.33 -6.24 5.38
CA PHE A 24 -1.37 -7.57 5.97
C PHE A 24 -1.09 -8.67 4.94
N ALA A 25 -1.68 -8.58 3.74
CA ALA A 25 -1.42 -9.51 2.65
C ALA A 25 0.05 -9.47 2.18
N PHE A 26 0.70 -8.29 2.15
CA PHE A 26 2.13 -8.18 1.86
C PHE A 26 2.99 -8.88 2.91
N LEU A 27 2.71 -8.68 4.20
CA LEU A 27 3.41 -9.35 5.29
C LEU A 27 3.23 -10.88 5.21
N LEU A 28 2.01 -11.34 4.93
CA LEU A 28 1.71 -12.76 4.78
C LEU A 28 2.39 -13.37 3.55
N GLY A 29 2.41 -12.66 2.42
CA GLY A 29 3.12 -13.08 1.23
C GLY A 29 4.63 -13.14 1.43
N TYR A 30 5.21 -12.20 2.18
CA TYR A 30 6.61 -12.24 2.58
C TYR A 30 6.92 -13.43 3.49
N TYR A 31 6.03 -13.74 4.43
CA TYR A 31 6.13 -14.93 5.27
C TYR A 31 6.12 -16.22 4.44
N PHE A 32 5.21 -16.38 3.48
CA PHE A 32 5.19 -17.54 2.58
C PHE A 32 6.45 -17.63 1.71
N ALA A 33 6.95 -16.48 1.23
CA ALA A 33 8.22 -16.44 0.49
C ALA A 33 9.40 -16.94 1.35
N ARG A 34 9.45 -16.57 2.64
CA ARG A 34 10.47 -17.06 3.58
C ARG A 34 10.35 -18.55 3.84
N LYS A 35 9.13 -19.09 3.87
CA LYS A 35 8.86 -20.54 3.95
C LYS A 35 9.08 -21.29 2.63
N LYS A 36 9.44 -20.59 1.55
CA LYS A 36 9.57 -21.15 0.19
C LYS A 36 8.26 -21.77 -0.33
N ASP A 37 7.11 -21.38 0.22
CA ASP A 37 5.80 -21.76 -0.28
C ASP A 37 5.38 -20.80 -1.41
N ILE A 38 5.85 -21.11 -2.62
CA ILE A 38 5.64 -20.28 -3.82
C ILE A 38 4.16 -20.21 -4.20
N SER A 39 3.38 -21.27 -3.95
CA SER A 39 1.97 -21.31 -4.31
C SER A 39 1.15 -20.36 -3.44
N SER A 40 1.33 -20.44 -2.12
CA SER A 40 0.67 -19.54 -1.17
C SER A 40 1.16 -18.11 -1.33
N HIS A 41 2.46 -17.90 -1.54
CA HIS A 41 3.02 -16.58 -1.87
C HIS A 41 2.33 -15.98 -3.10
N TYR A 42 2.28 -16.71 -4.22
CA TYR A 42 1.67 -16.25 -5.46
C TYR A 42 0.19 -15.86 -5.27
N ARG A 43 -0.61 -16.74 -4.66
CA ARG A 43 -2.04 -16.47 -4.41
C ARG A 43 -2.25 -15.24 -3.53
N THR A 44 -1.41 -15.09 -2.51
CA THR A 44 -1.47 -13.95 -1.59
C THR A 44 -1.09 -12.65 -2.30
N MET A 45 -0.05 -12.65 -3.14
CA MET A 45 0.35 -11.45 -3.88
C MET A 45 -0.66 -11.04 -4.95
N VAL A 46 -1.32 -12.00 -5.61
CA VAL A 46 -2.44 -11.71 -6.53
C VAL A 46 -3.62 -11.09 -5.77
N SER A 47 -3.94 -11.61 -4.59
CA SER A 47 -5.01 -11.07 -3.75
C SER A 47 -4.67 -9.66 -3.24
N ALA A 48 -3.42 -9.44 -2.81
CA ALA A 48 -2.91 -8.13 -2.41
C ALA A 48 -3.02 -7.12 -3.56
N PHE A 49 -2.63 -7.50 -4.78
CA PHE A 49 -2.73 -6.65 -5.96
C PHE A 49 -4.18 -6.27 -6.30
N ALA A 50 -5.13 -7.21 -6.16
CA ALA A 50 -6.54 -6.93 -6.37
C ALA A 50 -7.11 -5.97 -5.31
N LEU A 51 -6.73 -6.14 -4.05
CA LEU A 51 -7.10 -5.23 -2.96
C LEU A 51 -6.50 -3.83 -3.16
N ASP A 52 -5.24 -3.74 -3.55
CA ASP A 52 -4.53 -2.48 -3.82
C ASP A 52 -5.14 -1.72 -5.00
N THR A 53 -5.50 -2.45 -6.07
CA THR A 53 -6.26 -1.87 -7.19
C THR A 53 -7.61 -1.33 -6.73
N SER A 54 -8.30 -2.05 -5.84
CA SER A 54 -9.59 -1.62 -5.27
C SER A 54 -9.44 -0.38 -4.40
N PHE A 55 -8.36 -0.30 -3.60
CA PHE A 55 -7.99 0.90 -2.84
C PHE A 55 -7.79 2.08 -3.78
N MET A 56 -7.03 1.91 -4.86
CA MET A 56 -6.73 3.00 -5.79
C MET A 56 -8.01 3.53 -6.45
N VAL A 57 -8.93 2.64 -6.86
CA VAL A 57 -10.24 3.03 -7.38
C VAL A 57 -11.04 3.79 -6.33
N SER A 58 -11.12 3.29 -5.08
CA SER A 58 -11.81 3.97 -3.97
C SER A 58 -11.24 5.38 -3.73
N TYR A 59 -9.91 5.51 -3.70
CA TYR A 59 -9.21 6.78 -3.52
C TYR A 59 -9.48 7.77 -4.65
N MET A 60 -9.47 7.31 -5.91
CA MET A 60 -9.78 8.14 -7.07
C MET A 60 -11.24 8.62 -7.04
N VAL A 61 -12.18 7.73 -6.73
CA VAL A 61 -13.61 8.09 -6.59
C VAL A 61 -13.79 9.13 -5.48
N LYS A 62 -13.17 8.93 -4.31
CA LYS A 62 -13.15 9.91 -3.22
C LYS A 62 -12.66 11.27 -3.71
N SER A 63 -11.54 11.30 -4.43
CA SER A 63 -10.95 12.54 -4.94
C SER A 63 -11.87 13.28 -5.91
N LEU A 64 -12.62 12.54 -6.74
CA LEU A 64 -13.56 13.11 -7.70
C LEU A 64 -14.86 13.61 -7.04
N VAL A 65 -15.37 12.91 -6.04
CA VAL A 65 -16.67 13.20 -5.40
C VAL A 65 -16.53 14.21 -4.26
N GLU A 66 -15.55 14.03 -3.38
CA GLU A 66 -15.37 14.83 -2.17
C GLU A 66 -14.27 15.90 -2.33
N GLY A 67 -13.48 15.83 -3.40
CA GLY A 67 -12.35 16.74 -3.60
C GLY A 67 -11.15 16.44 -2.68
N ARG A 68 -10.20 17.38 -2.66
CA ARG A 68 -9.04 17.31 -1.76
C ARG A 68 -9.44 17.77 -0.37
N THR A 69 -9.06 16.98 0.63
CA THR A 69 -9.21 17.37 2.03
C THR A 69 -8.14 18.39 2.38
N GLU A 70 -8.53 19.55 2.89
CA GLU A 70 -7.59 20.56 3.37
C GLU A 70 -7.21 20.33 4.84
N PHE A 71 -5.95 20.61 5.18
CA PHE A 71 -5.51 20.62 6.56
C PHE A 71 -5.95 21.90 7.25
N VAL A 72 -6.76 21.76 8.31
CA VAL A 72 -7.39 22.87 9.06
C VAL A 72 -6.70 23.22 10.39
N GLY A 73 -5.59 22.54 10.74
CA GLY A 73 -4.84 22.81 11.97
C GLY A 73 -3.87 24.00 11.89
N PRO A 74 -3.02 24.20 12.93
CA PRO A 74 -2.12 25.34 13.04
C PRO A 74 -1.12 25.41 11.88
N ALA A 75 -0.81 26.63 11.44
CA ALA A 75 0.09 26.87 10.30
C ALA A 75 1.49 26.24 10.51
N VAL A 76 1.99 26.22 11.75
CA VAL A 76 3.27 25.60 12.09
C VAL A 76 3.23 24.08 11.82
N ILE A 77 2.16 23.39 12.25
CA ILE A 77 1.99 21.95 12.01
C ILE A 77 1.80 21.68 10.52
N LYS A 78 1.02 22.53 9.82
CA LYS A 78 0.82 22.42 8.38
C LYS A 78 2.17 22.44 7.62
N THR A 79 3.01 23.42 7.93
CA THR A 79 4.25 23.70 7.19
C THR A 79 5.37 22.73 7.53
N TYR A 80 5.57 22.39 8.81
CA TYR A 80 6.73 21.61 9.24
C TYR A 80 6.47 20.12 9.42
N ILE A 81 5.21 19.70 9.50
CA ILE A 81 4.84 18.30 9.71
C ILE A 81 4.00 17.80 8.55
N TYR A 82 2.79 18.35 8.36
CA TYR A 82 1.81 17.83 7.39
C TYR A 82 2.34 17.86 5.94
N LEU A 83 2.78 19.02 5.44
CA LEU A 83 3.25 19.15 4.05
C LEU A 83 4.49 18.28 3.77
N PRO A 84 5.55 18.27 4.61
CA PRO A 84 6.66 17.35 4.44
C PRO A 84 6.24 15.87 4.43
N THR A 85 5.34 15.46 5.32
CA THR A 85 4.83 14.08 5.35
C THR A 85 4.05 13.75 4.07
N VAL A 86 3.21 14.66 3.56
CA VAL A 86 2.47 14.47 2.30
C VAL A 86 3.42 14.36 1.11
N ILE A 87 4.45 15.20 1.03
CA ILE A 87 5.46 15.16 -0.04
C ILE A 87 6.22 13.83 0.03
N PHE A 88 6.70 13.45 1.21
CA PHE A 88 7.39 12.18 1.42
C PHE A 88 6.52 10.99 1.03
N HIS A 89 5.29 10.93 1.54
CA HIS A 89 4.31 9.88 1.23
C HIS A 89 4.05 9.78 -0.27
N SER A 90 3.88 10.91 -0.95
CA SER A 90 3.62 10.94 -2.40
C SER A 90 4.80 10.38 -3.20
N ILE A 91 6.03 10.79 -2.87
CA ILE A 91 7.23 10.30 -3.56
C ILE A 91 7.42 8.80 -3.31
N ILE A 92 7.34 8.35 -2.05
CA ILE A 92 7.54 6.93 -1.73
C ILE A 92 6.42 6.07 -2.31
N SER A 93 5.17 6.56 -2.38
CA SER A 93 4.05 5.86 -3.02
C SER A 93 4.29 5.61 -4.50
N ILE A 94 4.80 6.61 -5.24
CA ILE A 94 5.15 6.43 -6.66
C ILE A 94 6.24 5.36 -6.81
N VAL A 95 7.27 5.39 -5.95
CA VAL A 95 8.33 4.36 -5.94
C VAL A 95 7.74 2.98 -5.67
N VAL A 96 6.83 2.86 -4.69
CA VAL A 96 6.14 1.61 -4.36
C VAL A 96 5.35 1.09 -5.56
N LEU A 97 4.54 1.93 -6.22
CA LEU A 97 3.75 1.52 -7.38
C LEU A 97 4.62 0.99 -8.52
N VAL A 98 5.71 1.68 -8.84
CA VAL A 98 6.65 1.23 -9.89
C VAL A 98 7.31 -0.09 -9.49
N MET A 99 7.76 -0.22 -8.25
CA MET A 99 8.41 -1.43 -7.76
C MET A 99 7.44 -2.61 -7.68
N ALA A 100 6.22 -2.40 -7.19
CA ALA A 100 5.17 -3.41 -7.11
C ALA A 100 4.76 -3.87 -8.51
N GLY A 101 4.52 -2.94 -9.44
CA GLY A 101 4.24 -3.25 -10.84
C GLY A 101 5.34 -4.06 -11.51
N TYR A 102 6.62 -3.67 -11.30
CA TYR A 102 7.76 -4.43 -11.78
C TYR A 102 7.82 -5.84 -11.17
N MET A 103 7.58 -5.97 -9.86
CA MET A 103 7.62 -7.24 -9.14
C MET A 103 6.52 -8.20 -9.60
N VAL A 104 5.31 -7.67 -9.81
CA VAL A 104 4.17 -8.40 -10.38
C VAL A 104 4.53 -8.87 -11.78
N TYR A 105 4.93 -7.97 -12.67
CA TYR A 105 5.33 -8.31 -14.04
C TYR A 105 6.43 -9.38 -14.09
N HIS A 106 7.51 -9.18 -13.31
CA HIS A 106 8.61 -10.13 -13.22
C HIS A 106 8.15 -11.47 -12.62
N GLY A 107 7.29 -11.45 -11.61
CA GLY A 107 6.72 -12.64 -10.99
C GLY A 107 5.89 -13.44 -11.97
N PHE A 108 4.97 -12.81 -12.69
CA PHE A 108 4.13 -13.48 -13.68
C PHE A 108 4.93 -14.02 -14.88
N ARG A 109 5.84 -13.20 -15.43
CA ARG A 109 6.60 -13.59 -16.63
C ARG A 109 7.61 -14.71 -16.40
N ASN A 110 8.19 -14.76 -15.20
CA ASN A 110 9.26 -15.72 -14.88
C ASN A 110 8.79 -16.90 -14.02
N THR A 111 7.50 -16.99 -13.69
CA THR A 111 6.94 -18.14 -12.99
C THR A 111 6.51 -19.20 -13.99
N GLU A 112 7.13 -20.37 -13.91
CA GLU A 112 6.77 -21.56 -14.67
C GLU A 112 6.07 -22.57 -13.77
N LYS A 113 5.08 -23.29 -14.32
CA LYS A 113 4.39 -24.38 -13.62
C LYS A 113 4.82 -25.70 -14.23
N THR A 114 5.65 -26.46 -13.50
CA THR A 114 6.18 -27.76 -13.95
C THR A 114 5.74 -28.83 -12.95
N ASN A 115 5.13 -29.92 -13.43
CA ASN A 115 4.64 -31.04 -12.59
C ASN A 115 3.77 -30.59 -11.40
N GLY A 116 2.88 -29.62 -11.63
CA GLY A 116 2.00 -29.07 -10.60
C GLY A 116 2.65 -28.09 -9.61
N ARG A 117 3.99 -27.92 -9.64
CA ARG A 117 4.73 -26.99 -8.78
C ARG A 117 5.03 -25.68 -9.51
N ARG A 118 4.91 -24.55 -8.81
CA ARG A 118 5.33 -23.23 -9.32
C ARG A 118 6.81 -23.00 -9.01
N MET A 119 7.57 -22.56 -9.99
CA MET A 119 8.99 -22.21 -9.86
C MET A 119 9.24 -20.86 -10.50
N LEU A 120 10.02 -20.01 -9.84
CA LEU A 120 10.38 -18.69 -10.35
C LEU A 120 11.80 -18.71 -10.90
N ARG A 121 12.00 -18.28 -12.14
CA ARG A 121 13.36 -18.02 -12.68
C ARG A 121 13.90 -16.70 -12.13
N GLY A 122 15.20 -16.65 -11.82
CA GLY A 122 15.83 -15.43 -11.28
C GLY A 122 15.44 -15.09 -9.84
N VAL A 123 15.25 -16.12 -9.00
CA VAL A 123 14.85 -16.02 -7.58
C VAL A 123 15.64 -14.96 -6.81
N GLN A 124 16.97 -14.92 -6.95
CA GLN A 124 17.82 -13.98 -6.20
C GLN A 124 17.43 -12.50 -6.43
N LYS A 125 17.17 -12.12 -7.69
CA LYS A 125 16.77 -10.76 -8.04
C LYS A 125 15.39 -10.42 -7.45
N HIS A 126 14.45 -11.36 -7.54
CA HIS A 126 13.11 -11.20 -6.96
C HIS A 126 13.15 -11.07 -5.43
N HIS A 127 13.99 -11.84 -4.74
CA HIS A 127 14.16 -11.70 -3.28
C HIS A 127 14.72 -10.33 -2.88
N ARG A 128 15.76 -9.85 -3.58
CA ARG A 128 16.36 -8.54 -3.30
C ARG A 128 15.37 -7.41 -3.51
N LEU A 129 14.67 -7.42 -4.65
CA LEU A 129 13.68 -6.41 -4.97
C LEU A 129 12.46 -6.50 -4.06
N GLY A 130 11.97 -7.70 -3.75
CA GLY A 130 10.86 -7.89 -2.82
C GLY A 130 11.14 -7.38 -1.41
N ARG A 131 12.39 -7.51 -0.92
CA ARG A 131 12.79 -6.91 0.36
C ARG A 131 12.77 -5.38 0.30
N LEU A 132 13.18 -4.78 -0.82
CA LEU A 132 13.09 -3.33 -0.97
C LEU A 132 11.63 -2.88 -1.08
N THR A 133 10.80 -3.60 -1.84
CA THR A 133 9.37 -3.31 -2.02
C THR A 133 8.63 -3.33 -0.69
N ILE A 134 8.88 -4.32 0.19
CA ILE A 134 8.20 -4.35 1.49
C ILE A 134 8.64 -3.21 2.42
N ILE A 135 9.91 -2.80 2.35
CA ILE A 135 10.40 -1.67 3.16
C ILE A 135 9.75 -0.37 2.67
N THR A 136 9.76 -0.11 1.36
CA THR A 136 9.15 1.09 0.80
C THR A 136 7.64 1.10 1.01
N TRP A 137 6.98 -0.06 0.92
CA TRP A 137 5.55 -0.22 1.24
C TRP A 137 5.25 0.20 2.68
N LEU A 138 5.98 -0.34 3.66
CA LEU A 138 5.74 -0.03 5.08
C LEU A 138 6.00 1.45 5.41
N LEU A 139 7.00 2.08 4.78
CA LEU A 139 7.26 3.52 4.92
C LEU A 139 6.10 4.35 4.33
N SER A 140 5.59 3.93 3.16
CA SER A 140 4.43 4.57 2.53
C SER A 140 3.19 4.45 3.42
N PHE A 141 2.89 3.24 3.88
CA PHE A 141 1.75 2.96 4.74
C PHE A 141 1.81 3.77 6.05
N ALA A 142 2.96 3.76 6.73
CA ALA A 142 3.13 4.51 7.97
C ALA A 142 2.95 6.04 7.78
N SER A 143 3.50 6.59 6.70
CA SER A 143 3.30 8.01 6.38
C SER A 143 1.85 8.33 5.98
N GLY A 144 1.15 7.39 5.33
CA GLY A 144 -0.28 7.50 5.03
C GLY A 144 -1.14 7.52 6.29
N LEU A 145 -0.83 6.66 7.27
CA LEU A 145 -1.48 6.67 8.59
C LEU A 145 -1.27 8.01 9.31
N ALA A 146 -0.06 8.56 9.26
CA ALA A 146 0.23 9.87 9.84
C ALA A 146 -0.62 10.98 9.19
N ILE A 147 -0.77 10.96 7.87
CA ILE A 147 -1.63 11.90 7.13
C ILE A 147 -3.09 11.73 7.55
N TYR A 148 -3.60 10.50 7.60
CA TYR A 148 -4.97 10.22 8.04
C TYR A 148 -5.22 10.73 9.46
N TYR A 149 -4.29 10.47 10.38
CA TYR A 149 -4.35 10.95 11.74
C TYR A 149 -4.42 12.48 11.80
N LEU A 150 -3.50 13.18 11.12
CA LEU A 150 -3.44 14.64 11.11
C LEU A 150 -4.69 15.29 10.48
N LEU A 151 -5.31 14.64 9.48
CA LEU A 151 -6.50 15.16 8.82
C LEU A 151 -7.79 14.91 9.58
N TYR A 152 -7.93 13.73 10.19
CA TYR A 152 -9.25 13.26 10.63
C TYR A 152 -9.38 12.95 12.12
N VAL A 153 -8.25 12.69 12.81
CA VAL A 153 -8.25 12.24 14.21
C VAL A 153 -7.69 13.31 15.14
N ALA A 154 -6.59 13.96 14.76
CA ALA A 154 -5.98 15.00 15.56
C ALA A 154 -6.99 16.15 15.78
N GLU A 155 -7.15 16.52 17.04
CA GLU A 155 -7.92 17.68 17.46
C GLU A 155 -6.96 18.86 17.57
N PHE A 156 -7.24 19.92 16.82
CA PHE A 156 -6.48 21.17 16.81
C PHE A 156 -7.41 22.34 17.08
#